data_AF-A0A928X8R2-F1
#
_entry.id   AF-A0A928X8R2-F1
#
_cell.length_a   1.000
_cell.length_b   1.000
_cell.length_c   1.000
_cell.angle_alpha   90.00
_cell.angle_beta   90.00
_cell.angle_gamma   90.00
#
_symmetry.space_group_name_H-M   'P 1'
#
loop_
_entity.id
_entity.type
_entity.pdbx_description
1 polymer ?
#
loop_
_entity_poly.entity_id
_entity_poly.type
_entity_poly.pdbx_seq_one_letter_code
_entity_poly.pdbx_strand_id
1 'polypeptide(L)'
;MKPVIFTDLDGTLLDSAYSFEPATAVLKRISKEAIPLVLVTSKTRSEVERIRERLGNRHPFITENGGALYIPRSYFPFPVNGEEMDGFVQMKLGTDYGELRRALDSIRGVSGKAVKGFGDMTVEEVGVLTGLAPEEAALSKEREFDEPFLMEGASPEEARKLVEAAGYSFTMGRLFHITGPNDKGRAVGMLIPMYRALYGRIATIGLGDGPNDAPFLKKVDYPVLVMNEDGGYCDVGEIPEVVRAEGIGPSGWARAVTGILDSIRSSSEGYTC
;
A
#
# COMPACT_ATOMS: atom_id res chain seq x y z
N MET A 1 14.52 20.63 -5.41
CA MET A 1 13.21 20.15 -4.93
C MET A 1 13.44 18.86 -4.13
N LYS A 2 12.81 18.62 -2.98
CA LYS A 2 13.05 17.41 -2.18
C LYS A 2 12.21 16.22 -2.69
N PRO A 3 12.79 15.08 -3.09
CA PRO A 3 12.02 13.92 -3.49
C PRO A 3 11.34 13.28 -2.27
N VAL A 4 10.12 12.76 -2.46
CA VAL A 4 9.38 11.93 -1.51
C VAL A 4 8.79 10.76 -2.31
N ILE A 5 9.13 9.53 -1.91
CA ILE A 5 8.72 8.31 -2.61
C ILE A 5 7.56 7.67 -1.85
N PHE A 6 6.48 7.38 -2.56
CA PHE A 6 5.36 6.54 -2.12
C PHE A 6 5.41 5.26 -2.93
N THR A 7 5.47 4.10 -2.28
CA THR A 7 5.62 2.83 -2.98
C THR A 7 4.66 1.79 -2.43
N ASP A 8 3.99 1.09 -3.32
CA ASP A 8 3.44 -0.22 -3.00
C ASP A 8 4.58 -1.22 -2.69
N LEU A 9 4.21 -2.35 -2.09
CA LEU A 9 5.11 -3.40 -1.67
C LEU A 9 5.07 -4.60 -2.62
N ASP A 10 3.99 -5.37 -2.60
CA ASP A 10 3.91 -6.65 -3.30
C ASP A 10 3.86 -6.42 -4.81
N GLY A 11 4.70 -7.11 -5.60
CA GLY A 11 4.76 -6.88 -7.05
C GLY A 11 5.43 -5.57 -7.46
N THR A 12 5.75 -4.69 -6.50
CA THR A 12 6.38 -3.38 -6.71
C THR A 12 7.80 -3.33 -6.11
N LEU A 13 7.94 -3.19 -4.80
CA LEU A 13 9.24 -3.16 -4.11
C LEU A 13 9.70 -4.55 -3.66
N LEU A 14 8.76 -5.47 -3.49
CA LEU A 14 8.96 -6.86 -3.10
C LEU A 14 8.54 -7.78 -4.26
N ASP A 15 9.36 -8.77 -4.57
CA ASP A 15 8.98 -9.87 -5.46
C ASP A 15 8.11 -10.93 -4.74
N SER A 16 7.68 -11.98 -5.45
CA SER A 16 6.91 -13.09 -4.88
C SER A 16 7.63 -13.87 -3.77
N ALA A 17 8.96 -13.77 -3.70
CA ALA A 17 9.76 -14.32 -2.61
C ALA A 17 9.95 -13.31 -1.46
N TYR A 18 9.21 -12.20 -1.46
CA TYR A 18 9.30 -11.12 -0.48
C TYR A 18 10.71 -10.51 -0.38
N SER A 19 11.45 -10.52 -1.50
CA SER A 19 12.78 -9.96 -1.62
C SER A 19 12.75 -8.61 -2.34
N PHE A 20 13.62 -7.71 -1.90
CA PHE A 20 13.89 -6.41 -2.52
C PHE A 20 15.34 -6.35 -3.02
N GLU A 21 16.03 -7.49 -3.15
CA GLU A 21 17.46 -7.56 -3.45
C GLU A 21 17.86 -6.73 -4.69
N PRO A 22 17.12 -6.77 -5.82
CA PRO A 22 17.42 -5.93 -6.98
C PRO A 22 17.34 -4.41 -6.72
N ALA A 23 16.54 -3.99 -5.74
CA ALA A 23 16.38 -2.59 -5.34
C ALA A 23 17.42 -2.10 -4.31
N THR A 24 18.25 -3.00 -3.77
CA THR A 24 19.16 -2.71 -2.64
C THR A 24 20.07 -1.50 -2.87
N ALA A 25 20.66 -1.37 -4.06
CA ALA A 25 21.57 -0.26 -4.36
C ALA A 25 20.83 1.10 -4.31
N VAL A 26 19.61 1.13 -4.84
CA VAL A 26 18.76 2.34 -4.85
C VAL A 26 18.24 2.64 -3.45
N LEU A 27 17.84 1.62 -2.68
CA LEU A 27 17.45 1.77 -1.27
C LEU A 27 18.58 2.37 -0.42
N LYS A 28 19.83 1.96 -0.64
CA LYS A 28 21.01 2.56 0.00
C LYS A 28 21.20 4.02 -0.41
N ARG A 29 21.00 4.34 -1.69
CA ARG A 29 21.08 5.71 -2.21
C ARG A 29 20.03 6.62 -1.56
N ILE A 30 18.76 6.23 -1.57
CA ILE A 30 17.68 7.05 -1.00
C ILE A 30 17.88 7.28 0.50
N SER A 31 18.39 6.26 1.22
CA SER A 31 18.72 6.38 2.64
C SER A 31 19.84 7.40 2.87
N LYS A 32 20.94 7.31 2.09
CA LYS A 32 22.06 8.25 2.15
C LYS A 32 21.66 9.68 1.82
N GLU A 33 20.74 9.87 0.89
CA GLU A 33 20.21 11.18 0.48
C GLU A 33 19.05 11.67 1.39
N ALA A 34 18.73 10.91 2.44
CA ALA A 34 17.62 11.15 3.36
C ALA A 34 16.29 11.41 2.65
N ILE A 35 16.02 10.68 1.55
CA ILE A 35 14.78 10.76 0.78
C ILE A 35 13.73 9.91 1.51
N PRO A 36 12.59 10.49 1.91
CA PRO A 36 11.54 9.73 2.55
C PRO A 36 10.98 8.64 1.62
N LEU A 37 10.91 7.41 2.15
CA LEU A 37 10.27 6.26 1.52
C LEU A 37 9.03 5.87 2.33
N VAL A 38 7.85 6.24 1.85
CA VAL A 38 6.56 5.92 2.46
C VAL A 38 6.02 4.64 1.82
N LEU A 39 5.76 3.63 2.65
CA LEU A 39 5.16 2.37 2.19
C LEU A 39 3.64 2.53 2.14
N VAL A 40 3.01 2.09 1.05
CA VAL A 40 1.57 2.25 0.80
C VAL A 40 0.97 0.93 0.32
N THR A 41 0.42 0.12 1.22
CA THR A 41 0.17 -1.31 0.95
C THR A 41 -1.20 -1.80 1.41
N SER A 42 -1.61 -2.98 0.94
CA SER A 42 -2.75 -3.77 1.43
C SER A 42 -2.43 -4.60 2.68
N LYS A 43 -1.14 -4.69 3.05
CA LYS A 43 -0.67 -5.43 4.23
C LYS A 43 -1.12 -4.80 5.55
N THR A 44 -1.16 -5.64 6.59
CA THR A 44 -1.45 -5.20 7.97
C THR A 44 -0.33 -4.34 8.54
N ARG A 45 -0.60 -3.63 9.64
CA ARG A 45 0.45 -2.92 10.39
C ARG A 45 1.59 -3.85 10.79
N SER A 46 1.27 -5.01 11.34
CA SER A 46 2.26 -5.97 11.86
C SER A 46 3.15 -6.54 10.76
N GLU A 47 2.60 -6.83 9.57
CA GLU A 47 3.39 -7.17 8.39
C GLU A 47 4.34 -6.02 7.99
N VAL A 48 3.83 -4.80 7.96
CA VAL A 48 4.61 -3.61 7.56
C VAL A 48 5.72 -3.32 8.56
N GLU A 49 5.49 -3.47 9.86
CA GLU A 49 6.53 -3.28 10.88
C GLU A 49 7.71 -4.25 10.68
N ARG A 50 7.43 -5.55 10.44
CA ARG A 50 8.47 -6.54 10.10
C ARG A 50 9.25 -6.17 8.83
N ILE A 51 8.56 -5.69 7.81
CA ILE A 51 9.19 -5.26 6.55
C ILE A 51 10.03 -4.00 6.76
N ARG A 52 9.56 -3.04 7.56
CA ARG A 52 10.28 -1.80 7.89
C ARG A 52 11.56 -2.08 8.67
N GLU A 53 11.56 -3.08 9.55
CA GLU A 53 12.78 -3.53 10.22
C GLU A 53 13.83 -4.01 9.22
N ARG A 54 13.45 -4.90 8.29
CA ARG A 54 14.32 -5.43 7.23
C ARG A 54 14.87 -4.33 6.31
N LEU A 55 14.06 -3.33 5.99
CA LEU A 55 14.44 -2.21 5.14
C LEU A 55 15.22 -1.11 5.87
N GLY A 56 15.29 -1.13 7.20
CA GLY A 56 15.74 0.03 7.98
C GLY A 56 14.86 1.27 7.78
N ASN A 57 13.60 1.08 7.40
CA ASN A 57 12.65 2.16 7.12
C ASN A 57 12.09 2.73 8.43
N ARG A 58 12.08 4.07 8.55
CA ARG A 58 11.59 4.80 9.73
C ARG A 58 10.63 5.94 9.36
N HIS A 59 10.07 5.90 8.16
CA HIS A 59 9.15 6.92 7.65
C HIS A 59 7.69 6.54 7.97
N PRO A 60 6.74 7.48 7.80
CA PRO A 60 5.32 7.17 7.77
C PRO A 60 4.99 6.04 6.79
N PHE A 61 3.91 5.31 7.07
CA PHE A 61 3.43 4.22 6.22
C PHE A 61 1.90 4.12 6.27
N ILE A 62 1.33 3.51 5.24
CA ILE A 62 -0.10 3.36 5.02
C ILE A 62 -0.41 1.88 4.85
N THR A 63 -1.38 1.37 5.61
CA THR A 63 -1.76 -0.05 5.66
C THR A 63 -3.14 -0.27 5.06
N GLU A 64 -3.45 -1.55 4.77
CA GLU A 64 -4.79 -2.03 4.44
C GLU A 64 -5.52 -1.17 3.39
N ASN A 65 -4.80 -0.87 2.30
CA ASN A 65 -5.29 -0.08 1.16
C ASN A 65 -5.72 1.36 1.52
N GLY A 66 -5.11 1.95 2.55
CA GLY A 66 -5.50 3.27 3.04
C GLY A 66 -6.53 3.23 4.17
N GLY A 67 -6.60 2.11 4.90
CA GLY A 67 -7.40 1.99 6.11
C GLY A 67 -6.83 2.84 7.25
N ALA A 68 -5.50 2.93 7.36
CA ALA A 68 -4.86 3.83 8.30
C ALA A 68 -3.52 4.37 7.79
N LEU A 69 -3.17 5.55 8.28
CA LEU A 69 -1.87 6.19 8.12
C LEU A 69 -1.19 6.24 9.49
N TYR A 70 0.03 5.70 9.56
CA TYR A 70 0.86 5.70 10.78
C TYR A 70 2.04 6.62 10.59
N ILE A 71 2.17 7.60 11.48
CA ILE A 71 3.27 8.57 11.47
C ILE A 71 4.09 8.35 12.74
N PRO A 72 5.41 8.09 12.67
CA PRO A 72 6.22 7.94 13.87
C PRO A 72 6.10 9.18 14.76
N ARG A 73 6.07 8.98 16.09
CA ARG A 73 6.02 10.09 17.04
C ARG A 73 7.13 11.09 16.76
N SER A 74 6.77 12.38 16.82
CA SER A 74 7.69 13.49 16.59
C SER A 74 8.43 13.45 15.24
N TYR A 75 7.90 12.72 14.23
CA TYR A 75 8.49 12.68 12.89
C TYR A 75 8.45 14.04 12.18
N PHE A 76 7.32 14.75 12.32
CA PHE A 76 7.19 16.12 11.86
C PHE A 76 7.42 17.11 13.01
N PRO A 77 8.02 18.30 12.76
CA PRO A 77 8.28 19.32 13.79
C PRO A 77 7.02 20.14 14.14
N PHE A 78 5.85 19.68 13.74
CA PHE A 78 4.55 20.31 13.97
C PHE A 78 3.53 19.27 14.43
N PRO A 79 2.46 19.68 15.14
CA PRO A 79 1.43 18.76 15.58
C PRO A 79 0.75 18.04 14.41
N VAL A 80 0.51 16.75 14.58
CA VAL A 80 -0.27 15.92 13.66
C VAL A 80 -1.48 15.42 14.42
N ASN A 81 -2.66 15.57 13.82
CA ASN A 81 -3.90 15.08 14.40
C ASN A 81 -3.95 13.55 14.25
N GLY A 82 -4.33 12.84 15.30
CA GLY A 82 -4.49 11.39 15.29
C GLY A 82 -4.50 10.82 16.70
N GLU A 83 -4.67 9.50 16.79
CA GLU A 83 -4.60 8.77 18.05
C GLU A 83 -3.16 8.31 18.31
N GLU A 84 -2.70 8.46 19.56
CA GLU A 84 -1.37 8.05 19.97
C GLU A 84 -1.35 6.55 20.28
N MET A 85 -0.57 5.77 19.53
CA MET A 85 -0.52 4.30 19.65
C MET A 85 0.89 3.79 19.35
N ASP A 86 1.46 2.97 20.23
CA ASP A 86 2.69 2.18 19.97
C ASP A 86 3.84 2.93 19.28
N GLY A 87 4.11 4.18 19.67
CA GLY A 87 5.19 4.98 19.08
C GLY A 87 4.81 5.69 17.77
N PHE A 88 3.54 5.67 17.39
CA PHE A 88 2.96 6.34 16.24
C PHE A 88 1.81 7.26 16.63
N VAL A 89 1.53 8.21 15.74
CA VAL A 89 0.24 8.90 15.62
C VAL A 89 -0.50 8.21 14.48
N GLN A 90 -1.62 7.55 14.80
CA GLN A 90 -2.48 6.85 13.86
C GLN A 90 -3.60 7.78 13.38
N MET A 91 -3.76 7.90 12.07
CA MET A 91 -4.91 8.52 11.43
C MET A 91 -5.76 7.40 10.81
N LYS A 92 -6.82 7.01 11.51
CA LYS A 92 -7.79 6.04 11.02
C LYS A 92 -8.66 6.65 9.91
N LEU A 93 -8.73 5.95 8.78
CA LEU A 93 -9.48 6.35 7.58
C LEU A 93 -10.55 5.33 7.19
N GLY A 94 -10.31 4.06 7.52
CA GLY A 94 -11.19 2.92 7.27
C GLY A 94 -12.15 2.63 8.42
N THR A 95 -12.91 1.55 8.22
CA THR A 95 -13.87 0.99 9.19
C THR A 95 -13.16 -0.05 10.06
N ASP A 96 -13.47 -0.09 11.36
CA ASP A 96 -12.87 -1.08 12.27
C ASP A 96 -13.12 -2.52 11.82
N TYR A 97 -12.10 -3.35 11.98
CA TYR A 97 -12.14 -4.78 11.63
C TYR A 97 -13.36 -5.51 12.23
N GLY A 98 -13.69 -5.23 13.49
CA GLY A 98 -14.84 -5.85 14.16
C GLY A 98 -16.19 -5.53 13.48
N GLU A 99 -16.33 -4.35 12.88
CA GLU A 99 -17.52 -3.98 12.10
C GLU A 99 -17.56 -4.73 10.77
N LEU A 100 -16.43 -4.82 10.07
CA LEU A 100 -16.31 -5.58 8.82
C LEU A 100 -16.63 -7.05 9.02
N ARG A 101 -16.17 -7.66 10.12
CA ARG A 101 -16.48 -9.04 10.49
C ARG A 101 -17.97 -9.26 10.72
N ARG A 102 -18.64 -8.36 11.44
CA ARG A 102 -20.11 -8.41 11.64
C ARG A 102 -20.89 -8.26 10.33
N ALA A 103 -20.41 -7.39 9.44
CA ALA A 103 -21.00 -7.23 8.12
C ALA A 103 -20.85 -8.50 7.28
N LEU A 104 -19.67 -9.13 7.31
CA LEU A 104 -19.40 -10.38 6.61
C LEU A 104 -20.27 -11.54 7.15
N ASP A 105 -20.48 -11.61 8.46
CA ASP A 105 -21.41 -12.57 9.08
C ASP A 105 -22.86 -12.35 8.62
N SER A 106 -23.26 -11.09 8.44
CA SER A 106 -24.58 -10.75 7.89
C SER A 106 -24.71 -11.21 6.43
N ILE A 107 -23.68 -10.99 5.62
CA ILE A 107 -23.61 -11.46 4.22
C ILE A 107 -23.66 -13.00 4.16
N ARG A 108 -22.94 -13.68 5.05
CA ARG A 108 -23.00 -15.15 5.20
C ARG A 108 -24.43 -15.62 5.43
N GLY A 109 -25.20 -14.95 6.30
CA GLY A 109 -26.57 -15.32 6.62
C GLY A 109 -27.57 -15.17 5.47
N VAL A 110 -27.37 -14.20 4.56
CA VAL A 110 -28.33 -13.89 3.48
C VAL A 110 -27.94 -14.44 2.11
N SER A 111 -26.66 -14.75 1.90
CA SER A 111 -26.16 -15.17 0.58
C SER A 111 -26.49 -16.60 0.19
N GLY A 112 -26.79 -17.47 1.17
CA GLY A 112 -26.97 -18.90 0.95
C GLY A 112 -25.70 -19.63 0.49
N LYS A 113 -24.52 -18.99 0.62
CA LYS A 113 -23.21 -19.54 0.24
C LYS A 113 -22.31 -19.70 1.46
N ALA A 114 -21.32 -20.58 1.35
CA ALA A 114 -20.24 -20.63 2.32
C ALA A 114 -19.37 -19.37 2.16
N VAL A 115 -19.29 -18.58 3.22
CA VAL A 115 -18.44 -17.38 3.31
C VAL A 115 -17.46 -17.59 4.44
N LYS A 116 -16.16 -17.43 4.20
CA LYS A 116 -15.13 -17.58 5.23
C LYS A 116 -14.11 -16.44 5.09
N GLY A 117 -13.98 -15.63 6.13
CA GLY A 117 -12.99 -14.56 6.22
C GLY A 117 -11.72 -15.00 6.93
N PHE A 118 -10.66 -14.19 6.87
CA PHE A 118 -9.42 -14.44 7.60
C PHE A 118 -9.65 -14.58 9.11
N GLY A 119 -10.60 -13.85 9.68
CA GLY A 119 -10.94 -13.97 11.10
C GLY A 119 -11.60 -15.32 11.47
N ASP A 120 -12.10 -16.08 10.49
CA ASP A 120 -12.65 -17.44 10.71
C ASP A 120 -11.63 -18.55 10.45
N MET A 121 -10.52 -18.22 9.79
CA MET A 121 -9.52 -19.20 9.36
C MET A 121 -8.51 -19.47 10.47
N THR A 122 -7.81 -20.60 10.42
CA THR A 122 -6.58 -20.79 11.18
C THR A 122 -5.40 -20.10 10.47
N VAL A 123 -4.21 -20.10 11.09
CA VAL A 123 -2.99 -19.62 10.44
C VAL A 123 -2.60 -20.54 9.28
N GLU A 124 -2.76 -21.85 9.47
CA GLU A 124 -2.47 -22.88 8.49
C GLU A 124 -3.38 -22.75 7.27
N GLU A 125 -4.68 -22.50 7.46
CA GLU A 125 -5.62 -22.28 6.36
C GLU A 125 -5.25 -21.03 5.55
N VAL A 126 -4.90 -19.92 6.22
CA VAL A 126 -4.42 -18.72 5.53
C VAL A 126 -3.13 -19.00 4.77
N GLY A 127 -2.19 -19.73 5.35
CA GLY A 127 -0.93 -20.13 4.71
C GLY A 127 -1.18 -20.96 3.44
N VAL A 128 -2.08 -21.94 3.48
CA VAL A 128 -2.46 -22.74 2.29
C VAL A 128 -3.09 -21.86 1.20
N LEU A 129 -3.97 -20.94 1.59
CA LEU A 129 -4.69 -20.08 0.63
C LEU A 129 -3.80 -19.04 -0.03
N THR A 130 -2.81 -18.52 0.69
CA THR A 130 -1.97 -17.40 0.24
C THR A 130 -0.59 -17.85 -0.26
N GLY A 131 -0.11 -19.02 0.18
CA GLY A 131 1.26 -19.47 0.00
C GLY A 131 2.25 -18.89 1.01
N LEU A 132 1.78 -18.15 2.03
CA LEU A 132 2.60 -17.55 3.07
C LEU A 132 3.17 -18.59 4.04
N ALA A 133 4.36 -18.31 4.57
CA ALA A 133 4.89 -19.08 5.69
C ALA A 133 4.02 -18.86 6.95
N PRO A 134 3.97 -19.80 7.92
CA PRO A 134 3.10 -19.70 9.08
C PRO A 134 3.22 -18.39 9.87
N GLU A 135 4.44 -17.86 10.05
CA GLU A 135 4.66 -16.58 10.72
C GLU A 135 4.07 -15.40 9.94
N GLU A 136 4.21 -15.39 8.62
CA GLU A 136 3.67 -14.32 7.75
C GLU A 136 2.15 -14.41 7.66
N ALA A 137 1.62 -15.63 7.58
CA ALA A 137 0.19 -15.90 7.62
C ALA A 137 -0.42 -15.38 8.94
N ALA A 138 0.26 -15.58 10.08
CA ALA A 138 -0.17 -15.04 11.36
C ALA A 138 -0.24 -13.51 11.34
N LEU A 139 0.81 -12.82 10.89
CA LEU A 139 0.83 -11.35 10.79
C LEU A 139 -0.23 -10.83 9.80
N SER A 140 -0.48 -11.55 8.71
CA SER A 140 -1.48 -11.17 7.72
C SER A 140 -2.92 -11.27 8.24
N LYS A 141 -3.15 -11.94 9.38
CA LYS A 141 -4.45 -12.03 10.05
C LYS A 141 -4.67 -10.93 11.07
N GLU A 142 -3.64 -10.17 11.45
CA GLU A 142 -3.73 -9.05 12.39
C GLU A 142 -4.29 -7.81 11.69
N ARG A 143 -5.52 -7.94 11.16
CA ARG A 143 -6.23 -6.92 10.39
C ARG A 143 -6.89 -5.90 11.30
N GLU A 144 -6.88 -4.65 10.87
CA GLU A 144 -7.48 -3.52 11.58
C GLU A 144 -8.61 -2.84 10.77
N PHE A 145 -8.56 -2.87 9.43
CA PHE A 145 -9.42 -2.08 8.54
C PHE A 145 -9.85 -2.77 7.22
N ASP A 146 -9.51 -4.04 7.02
CA ASP A 146 -9.79 -4.87 5.85
C ASP A 146 -10.07 -6.31 6.31
N GLU A 147 -11.10 -6.96 5.76
CA GLU A 147 -11.28 -8.41 5.93
C GLU A 147 -11.21 -9.13 4.58
N PRO A 148 -10.13 -9.88 4.31
CA PRO A 148 -10.06 -10.80 3.19
C PRO A 148 -11.00 -11.99 3.42
N PHE A 149 -11.73 -12.40 2.38
CA PHE A 149 -12.68 -13.50 2.46
C PHE A 149 -12.80 -14.31 1.17
N LEU A 150 -13.28 -15.53 1.35
CA LEU A 150 -13.75 -16.43 0.31
C LEU A 150 -15.26 -16.53 0.35
N MET A 151 -15.86 -16.62 -0.83
CA MET A 151 -17.28 -16.91 -1.00
C MET A 151 -17.43 -17.99 -2.06
N GLU A 152 -17.73 -19.21 -1.64
CA GLU A 152 -17.70 -20.38 -2.52
C GLU A 152 -18.73 -20.27 -3.64
N GLY A 153 -18.25 -20.39 -4.88
CA GLY A 153 -19.08 -20.33 -6.08
C GLY A 153 -19.75 -18.98 -6.34
N ALA A 154 -19.27 -17.88 -5.75
CA ALA A 154 -19.70 -16.54 -6.11
C ALA A 154 -18.79 -15.92 -7.18
N SER A 155 -19.39 -15.17 -8.11
CA SER A 155 -18.60 -14.30 -9.00
C SER A 155 -18.16 -13.03 -8.25
N PRO A 156 -17.10 -12.34 -8.72
CA PRO A 156 -16.71 -11.04 -8.16
C PRO A 156 -17.85 -10.02 -8.14
N GLU A 157 -18.71 -10.00 -9.15
CA GLU A 157 -19.87 -9.09 -9.24
C GLU A 157 -20.95 -9.44 -8.20
N GLU A 158 -21.16 -10.73 -7.93
CA GLU A 158 -22.11 -11.17 -6.90
C GLU A 158 -21.62 -10.77 -5.51
N ALA A 159 -20.35 -11.07 -5.20
CA ALA A 159 -19.73 -10.68 -3.93
C ALA A 159 -19.74 -9.15 -3.74
N ARG A 160 -19.37 -8.40 -4.80
CA ARG A 160 -19.42 -6.93 -4.80
C ARG A 160 -20.81 -6.41 -4.46
N LYS A 161 -21.86 -6.90 -5.12
CA LYS A 161 -23.24 -6.46 -4.87
C LYS A 161 -23.67 -6.66 -3.43
N LEU A 162 -23.30 -7.80 -2.82
CA LEU A 162 -23.65 -8.09 -1.43
C LEU A 162 -22.90 -7.19 -0.44
N VAL A 163 -21.61 -6.96 -0.68
CA VAL A 163 -20.78 -6.05 0.13
C VAL A 163 -21.27 -4.61 0.03
N GLU A 164 -21.55 -4.12 -1.18
CA GLU A 164 -22.06 -2.76 -1.42
C GLU A 164 -23.47 -2.57 -0.86
N ALA A 165 -24.34 -3.59 -0.97
CA ALA A 165 -25.67 -3.57 -0.36
C ALA A 165 -25.62 -3.51 1.18
N ALA A 166 -24.55 -4.03 1.78
CA ALA A 166 -24.29 -3.91 3.22
C ALA A 166 -23.68 -2.55 3.62
N GLY A 167 -23.40 -1.66 2.66
CA GLY A 167 -22.86 -0.32 2.91
C GLY A 167 -21.33 -0.24 2.98
N TYR A 168 -20.63 -1.27 2.50
CA TYR A 168 -19.16 -1.36 2.55
C TYR A 168 -18.56 -1.34 1.15
N SER A 169 -17.24 -1.17 1.08
CA SER A 169 -16.51 -1.20 -0.18
C SER A 169 -15.98 -2.60 -0.47
N PHE A 170 -15.95 -2.95 -1.75
CA PHE A 170 -15.42 -4.21 -2.25
C PHE A 170 -14.17 -3.96 -3.08
N THR A 171 -13.11 -4.71 -2.80
CA THR A 171 -11.97 -4.84 -3.71
C THR A 171 -11.59 -6.31 -3.87
N MET A 172 -10.80 -6.60 -4.90
CA MET A 172 -10.40 -7.95 -5.24
C MET A 172 -8.92 -7.98 -5.62
N GLY A 173 -8.18 -8.84 -4.92
CA GLY A 173 -6.88 -9.34 -5.36
C GLY A 173 -7.00 -10.83 -5.65
N ARG A 174 -6.14 -11.64 -5.03
CA ARG A 174 -6.30 -13.11 -5.02
C ARG A 174 -7.55 -13.56 -4.25
N LEU A 175 -8.00 -12.74 -3.30
CA LEU A 175 -9.19 -12.95 -2.48
C LEU A 175 -10.13 -11.75 -2.65
N PHE A 176 -11.38 -11.92 -2.21
CA PHE A 176 -12.29 -10.79 -2.04
C PHE A 176 -11.95 -10.06 -0.74
N HIS A 177 -12.19 -8.76 -0.71
CA HIS A 177 -11.96 -7.94 0.46
C HIS A 177 -13.20 -7.09 0.72
N ILE A 178 -13.67 -7.13 1.97
CA ILE A 178 -14.64 -6.17 2.48
C ILE A 178 -13.89 -5.13 3.29
N THR A 179 -14.04 -3.86 2.92
CA THR A 179 -13.36 -2.74 3.55
C THR A 179 -14.34 -1.63 3.91
N GLY A 180 -13.89 -0.71 4.75
CA GLY A 180 -14.50 0.62 4.86
C GLY A 180 -14.22 1.48 3.63
N PRO A 181 -14.26 2.81 3.77
CA PRO A 181 -13.88 3.75 2.71
C PRO A 181 -12.35 3.89 2.60
N ASN A 182 -11.63 2.77 2.56
CA ASN A 182 -10.17 2.72 2.49
C ASN A 182 -9.72 3.26 1.13
N ASP A 183 -8.82 4.25 1.13
CA ASP A 183 -8.32 4.86 -0.11
C ASP A 183 -6.86 5.28 0.05
N LYS A 184 -5.96 4.59 -0.66
CA LYS A 184 -4.52 4.90 -0.67
C LYS A 184 -4.25 6.36 -1.09
N GLY A 185 -5.01 6.89 -2.05
CA GLY A 185 -4.88 8.26 -2.55
C GLY A 185 -5.29 9.32 -1.54
N ARG A 186 -6.32 9.06 -0.72
CA ARG A 186 -6.70 9.91 0.41
C ARG A 186 -5.57 9.96 1.44
N ALA A 187 -5.03 8.80 1.82
CA ALA A 187 -3.94 8.71 2.79
C ALA A 187 -2.66 9.41 2.31
N VAL A 188 -2.25 9.16 1.05
CA VAL A 188 -1.11 9.85 0.42
C VAL A 188 -1.38 11.36 0.31
N GLY A 189 -2.60 11.75 -0.07
CA GLY A 189 -3.02 13.14 -0.16
C GLY A 189 -2.97 13.89 1.18
N MET A 190 -3.05 13.19 2.32
CA MET A 190 -2.85 13.78 3.65
C MET A 190 -1.37 13.97 4.00
N LEU A 191 -0.49 13.08 3.55
CA LEU A 191 0.96 13.18 3.77
C LEU A 191 1.64 14.24 2.91
N ILE A 192 1.20 14.44 1.67
CA ILE A 192 1.83 15.39 0.73
C ILE A 192 1.90 16.82 1.31
N PRO A 193 0.82 17.41 1.87
CA PRO A 193 0.88 18.71 2.54
C PRO A 193 1.83 18.74 3.74
N MET A 194 1.92 17.66 4.52
CA MET A 194 2.85 17.58 5.66
C MET A 194 4.30 17.61 5.19
N TYR A 195 4.63 16.87 4.13
CA TYR A 195 5.97 16.93 3.53
C TYR A 195 6.27 18.27 2.88
N ARG A 196 5.28 18.93 2.27
CA ARG A 196 5.42 20.31 1.76
C ARG A 196 5.66 21.31 2.89
N ALA A 197 4.99 21.15 4.04
CA ALA A 197 5.24 21.99 5.21
C ALA A 197 6.65 21.78 5.78
N LEU A 198 7.17 20.55 5.73
CA LEU A 198 8.52 20.22 6.21
C LEU A 198 9.64 20.70 5.27
N TYR A 199 9.51 20.48 3.96
CA TYR A 199 10.60 20.68 2.99
C TYR A 199 10.38 21.83 2.00
N GLY A 200 9.21 22.48 2.03
CA GLY A 200 8.80 23.45 1.02
C GLY A 200 8.47 22.76 -0.30
N ARG A 201 9.31 22.97 -1.32
CA ARG A 201 9.11 22.37 -2.66
C ARG A 201 9.53 20.90 -2.65
N ILE A 202 8.57 20.00 -2.86
CA ILE A 202 8.78 18.55 -2.98
C ILE A 202 8.44 18.04 -4.38
N ALA A 203 9.10 16.93 -4.76
CA ALA A 203 8.78 16.11 -5.93
C ALA A 203 8.24 14.78 -5.39
N THR A 204 7.01 14.44 -5.71
CA THR A 204 6.36 13.21 -5.26
C THR A 204 6.47 12.14 -6.33
N ILE A 205 7.00 10.99 -5.95
CA ILE A 205 7.20 9.84 -6.84
C ILE A 205 6.31 8.72 -6.31
N GLY A 206 5.42 8.18 -7.13
CA GLY A 206 4.51 7.11 -6.75
C GLY A 206 4.80 5.86 -7.58
N LEU A 207 4.96 4.70 -6.95
CA LEU A 207 5.18 3.42 -7.64
C LEU A 207 4.16 2.40 -7.17
N GLY A 208 3.48 1.75 -8.11
CA GLY A 208 2.55 0.65 -7.87
C GLY A 208 2.47 -0.27 -9.08
N ASP A 209 1.80 -1.40 -8.93
CA ASP A 209 1.66 -2.44 -9.96
C ASP A 209 0.17 -2.76 -10.26
N GLY A 210 -0.74 -2.33 -9.38
CA GLY A 210 -2.15 -2.75 -9.41
C GLY A 210 -3.20 -1.63 -9.50
N PRO A 211 -4.46 -1.98 -9.80
CA PRO A 211 -5.58 -1.02 -9.83
C PRO A 211 -5.83 -0.31 -8.50
N ASN A 212 -5.53 -0.96 -7.37
CA ASN A 212 -5.62 -0.39 -6.03
C ASN A 212 -4.62 0.76 -5.79
N ASP A 213 -3.59 0.90 -6.63
CA ASP A 213 -2.59 1.98 -6.54
C ASP A 213 -2.97 3.22 -7.34
N ALA A 214 -3.84 3.06 -8.34
CA ALA A 214 -4.30 4.15 -9.20
C ALA A 214 -4.77 5.40 -8.41
N PRO A 215 -5.50 5.28 -7.27
CA PRO A 215 -5.90 6.44 -6.48
C PRO A 215 -4.74 7.31 -6.00
N PHE A 216 -3.61 6.73 -5.58
CA PHE A 216 -2.46 7.51 -5.12
C PHE A 216 -1.50 7.88 -6.25
N LEU A 217 -1.39 7.05 -7.28
CA LEU A 217 -0.61 7.39 -8.48
C LEU A 217 -1.17 8.66 -9.15
N LYS A 218 -2.49 8.88 -9.11
CA LYS A 218 -3.12 10.14 -9.59
C LYS A 218 -2.82 11.38 -8.73
N LYS A 219 -2.16 11.24 -7.58
CA LYS A 219 -1.85 12.34 -6.64
C LYS A 219 -0.40 12.80 -6.70
N VAL A 220 0.48 12.05 -7.34
CA VAL A 220 1.92 12.30 -7.36
C VAL A 220 2.36 13.00 -8.64
N ASP A 221 3.52 13.66 -8.59
CA ASP A 221 4.12 14.37 -9.73
C ASP A 221 4.73 13.38 -10.74
N TYR A 222 5.27 12.26 -10.25
CA TYR A 222 5.87 11.20 -11.08
C TYR A 222 5.19 9.85 -10.78
N PRO A 223 4.05 9.54 -11.43
CA PRO A 223 3.41 8.24 -11.32
C PRO A 223 4.17 7.19 -12.14
N VAL A 224 4.44 6.04 -11.52
CA VAL A 224 5.14 4.91 -12.13
C VAL A 224 4.30 3.65 -11.96
N LEU A 225 4.04 2.98 -13.08
CA LEU A 225 3.46 1.64 -13.10
C LEU A 225 4.59 0.62 -13.30
N VAL A 226 4.75 -0.27 -12.34
CA VAL A 226 5.76 -1.34 -12.34
C VAL A 226 5.21 -2.56 -13.06
N MET A 227 6.10 -3.27 -13.75
CA MET A 227 5.75 -4.47 -14.52
C MET A 227 5.52 -5.65 -13.57
N ASN A 228 4.44 -6.39 -13.83
CA ASN A 228 4.06 -7.59 -13.09
C ASN A 228 4.94 -8.79 -13.45
N GLU A 229 4.81 -9.89 -12.72
CA GLU A 229 5.58 -11.13 -12.93
C GLU A 229 5.39 -11.76 -14.31
N ASP A 230 4.26 -11.50 -14.97
CA ASP A 230 3.97 -11.95 -16.33
C ASP A 230 4.64 -11.10 -17.43
N GLY A 231 5.39 -10.06 -17.04
CA GLY A 231 6.03 -9.11 -17.95
C GLY A 231 5.08 -8.05 -18.50
N GLY A 232 3.84 -8.01 -18.02
CA GLY A 232 2.81 -7.04 -18.41
C GLY A 232 2.64 -5.90 -17.40
N TYR A 233 1.63 -5.07 -17.65
CA TYR A 233 1.20 -4.02 -16.74
C TYR A 233 -0.31 -4.17 -16.51
N CYS A 234 -0.77 -4.02 -15.27
CA CYS A 234 -2.21 -4.00 -15.00
C CYS A 234 -2.90 -2.83 -15.72
N ASP A 235 -4.16 -3.03 -16.08
CA ASP A 235 -5.02 -1.90 -16.44
C ASP A 235 -5.41 -1.13 -15.17
N VAL A 236 -4.84 0.06 -15.02
CA VAL A 236 -5.07 0.99 -13.91
C VAL A 236 -5.95 2.18 -14.32
N GLY A 237 -6.57 2.09 -15.49
CA GLY A 237 -7.29 3.19 -16.13
C GLY A 237 -6.36 4.34 -16.55
N GLU A 238 -6.95 5.50 -16.79
CA GLU A 238 -6.20 6.68 -17.23
C GLU A 238 -5.48 7.34 -16.04
N ILE A 239 -4.14 7.34 -16.10
CA ILE A 239 -3.25 8.08 -15.21
C ILE A 239 -2.38 8.98 -16.10
N PRO A 240 -2.56 10.32 -16.03
CA PRO A 240 -1.77 11.25 -16.83
C PRO A 240 -0.26 11.06 -16.62
N GLU A 241 0.50 11.07 -17.71
CA GLU A 241 1.97 11.04 -17.70
C GLU A 241 2.59 9.84 -16.96
N VAL A 242 1.84 8.73 -16.79
CA VAL A 242 2.34 7.53 -16.12
C VAL A 242 3.54 6.93 -16.85
N VAL A 243 4.62 6.77 -16.11
CA VAL A 243 5.83 6.09 -16.57
C VAL A 243 5.63 4.59 -16.39
N ARG A 244 5.79 3.82 -17.47
CA ARG A 244 5.82 2.36 -17.40
C ARG A 244 7.26 1.91 -17.19
N ALA A 245 7.56 1.37 -16.01
CA ALA A 245 8.92 0.99 -15.64
C ALA A 245 9.33 -0.30 -16.35
N GLU A 246 10.45 -0.26 -17.08
CA GLU A 246 11.01 -1.47 -17.66
C GLU A 246 11.58 -2.37 -16.56
N GLY A 247 11.07 -3.61 -16.48
CA GLY A 247 11.55 -4.64 -15.55
C GLY A 247 10.52 -5.01 -14.48
N ILE A 248 10.53 -6.28 -14.09
CA ILE A 248 9.58 -6.85 -13.14
C ILE A 248 9.88 -6.36 -11.73
N GLY A 249 8.83 -5.96 -11.00
CA GLY A 249 8.85 -5.65 -9.57
C GLY A 249 10.07 -4.84 -9.12
N PRO A 250 10.87 -5.34 -8.16
CA PRO A 250 11.99 -4.59 -7.58
C PRO A 250 13.02 -4.11 -8.62
N SER A 251 13.18 -4.81 -9.74
CA SER A 251 14.11 -4.43 -10.81
C SER A 251 13.59 -3.24 -11.63
N GLY A 252 12.29 -3.20 -11.93
CA GLY A 252 11.65 -2.07 -12.59
C GLY A 252 11.59 -0.85 -11.67
N TRP A 253 11.23 -1.10 -10.40
CA TRP A 253 11.26 -0.11 -9.34
C TRP A 253 12.61 0.60 -9.26
N ALA A 254 13.71 -0.18 -9.18
CA ALA A 254 15.06 0.36 -9.07
C ALA A 254 15.44 1.25 -10.27
N ARG A 255 15.11 0.79 -11.49
CA ARG A 255 15.39 1.53 -12.72
C ARG A 255 14.62 2.85 -12.77
N ALA A 256 13.31 2.81 -12.51
CA ALA A 256 12.46 3.99 -12.56
C ALA A 256 12.87 5.03 -11.51
N VAL A 257 13.07 4.62 -10.26
CA VAL A 257 13.48 5.53 -9.18
C VAL A 257 14.83 6.17 -9.50
N THR A 258 15.81 5.40 -9.99
CA THR A 258 17.12 5.94 -10.37
C THR A 258 16.99 7.01 -11.44
N GLY A 259 16.29 6.72 -12.54
CA GLY A 259 16.13 7.67 -13.65
C GLY A 259 15.40 8.95 -13.25
N ILE A 260 14.34 8.84 -12.42
CA ILE A 260 13.59 10.00 -11.94
C ILE A 260 14.45 10.86 -11.02
N LEU A 261 15.18 10.25 -10.06
CA LEU A 261 16.04 10.99 -9.15
C LEU A 261 17.16 11.74 -9.89
N ASP A 262 17.75 11.12 -10.92
CA ASP A 262 18.80 11.75 -11.74
C ASP A 262 18.24 12.92 -12.58
N SER A 263 17.01 12.80 -13.08
CA SER A 263 16.29 13.87 -13.78
C SER A 263 15.97 15.07 -12.88
N ILE A 264 15.48 14.82 -11.66
CA ILE A 264 15.18 15.87 -10.66
C ILE A 264 16.46 16.64 -10.29
N ARG A 265 17.58 15.92 -10.15
CA ARG A 265 18.88 16.53 -9.84
C ARG A 265 19.37 17.41 -10.98
N SER A 266 19.36 16.90 -12.20
CA SER A 266 19.79 17.64 -13.40
C SER A 266 18.97 18.93 -13.61
N SER A 267 17.66 18.87 -13.35
CA SER A 267 16.76 20.03 -13.41
C SER A 267 17.03 21.07 -12.31
N SER A 268 17.64 20.66 -11.20
CA SER A 268 18.00 21.55 -10.09
C SER A 268 19.36 22.23 -10.29
N GLU A 269 20.30 21.56 -10.99
CA GLU A 269 21.64 22.10 -11.28
C GLU A 269 21.64 23.08 -12.48
N GLY A 270 20.65 23.02 -13.39
CA GLY A 270 20.51 23.93 -14.53
C GLY A 270 20.05 25.37 -14.22
N TYR A 271 19.87 25.73 -12.95
CA TYR A 271 19.40 27.06 -12.49
C TYR A 271 20.42 27.84 -11.64
N THR A 272 21.70 27.46 -11.63
CA THR A 272 22.75 28.37 -11.15
C THR A 272 23.09 29.39 -12.23
N CYS A 273 22.41 30.54 -12.19
CA CYS A 273 22.82 31.75 -12.91
C CYS A 273 23.78 32.58 -12.06
#